data_AF-A0A3R8QLK8-F1
#
_entry.id   AF-A0A3R8QLK8-F1
#
_cell.length_a   1.000
_cell.length_b   1.000
_cell.length_c   1.000
_cell.angle_alpha   90.00
_cell.angle_beta   90.00
_cell.angle_gamma   90.00
#
_symmetry.space_group_name_H-M   'P 1'
#
loop_
_entity.id
_entity.type
_entity.pdbx_description
1 polymer ?
#
loop_
_entity_poly.entity_id
_entity_poly.type
_entity_poly.pdbx_seq_one_letter_code
_entity_poly.pdbx_strand_id
1 'polypeptide(L)'
;MHPPAIPGPPRPAARRRSLDLGSRAAWLVAMVALSVVLISLFRVYGAVIAVAAVVMWMVVVSQRDTDREMDPIRRSITLSSHDIATTLAEWRDFCTSDRTECRVDRTHHRPELLNPDSRVASVVEFHEAVGRAQDFLDRLPAETRHARTVNRLRDLLAETDRHAADIDALWHRARRDASRPA
;
A
#
# COMPACT_ATOMS: atom_id res chain seq x y z
N MET A 1 22.65 -59.49 15.80
CA MET A 1 23.24 -58.49 14.89
C MET A 1 22.08 -57.88 14.10
N HIS A 2 21.58 -56.72 14.53
CA HIS A 2 20.35 -56.10 14.01
C HIS A 2 20.73 -54.81 13.28
N PRO A 3 20.34 -54.59 12.02
CA PRO A 3 20.69 -53.34 11.32
C PRO A 3 19.86 -52.15 11.84
N PRO A 4 20.42 -50.93 11.91
CA PRO A 4 19.70 -49.74 12.34
C PRO A 4 18.74 -49.23 11.25
N ALA A 5 17.52 -48.91 11.65
CA ALA A 5 16.47 -48.35 10.80
C ALA A 5 16.81 -46.93 10.35
N ILE A 6 16.75 -46.68 9.04
CA ILE A 6 16.90 -45.35 8.44
C ILE A 6 15.58 -44.58 8.61
N PRO A 7 15.57 -43.35 9.18
CA PRO A 7 14.38 -42.52 9.23
C PRO A 7 14.08 -41.95 7.83
N GLY A 8 12.90 -42.25 7.30
CA GLY A 8 12.41 -41.69 6.04
C GLY A 8 12.08 -40.18 6.13
N PRO A 9 12.00 -39.46 5.00
CA PRO A 9 11.83 -38.01 4.97
C PRO A 9 10.45 -37.56 5.48
N PRO A 10 10.35 -36.35 6.08
CA PRO A 10 9.07 -35.80 6.55
C PRO A 10 8.14 -35.51 5.36
N ARG A 11 6.90 -36.02 5.46
CA ARG A 11 5.83 -35.79 4.47
C ARG A 11 5.35 -34.32 4.52
N PRO A 12 4.97 -33.73 3.37
CA PRO A 12 4.54 -32.34 3.29
C PRO A 12 3.23 -32.08 4.05
N ALA A 13 3.23 -30.99 4.83
CA ALA A 13 2.08 -30.49 5.57
C ALA A 13 1.02 -29.92 4.61
N ALA A 14 0.11 -30.77 4.14
CA ALA A 14 -1.03 -30.38 3.32
C ALA A 14 -2.34 -30.60 4.07
N ARG A 15 -2.65 -29.79 5.11
CA ARG A 15 -4.03 -29.71 5.65
C ARG A 15 -4.30 -28.49 6.55
N ARG A 16 -4.34 -27.27 5.99
CA ARG A 16 -4.86 -26.08 6.70
C ARG A 16 -5.76 -25.20 5.81
N ARG A 17 -6.77 -25.78 5.15
CA ARG A 17 -7.78 -25.01 4.40
C ARG A 17 -9.25 -25.45 4.59
N SER A 18 -9.54 -26.40 5.48
CA SER A 18 -10.92 -26.91 5.66
C SER A 18 -11.65 -26.38 6.90
N LEU A 19 -11.05 -25.48 7.69
CA LEU A 19 -11.62 -25.06 8.99
C LEU A 19 -12.48 -23.78 8.92
N ASP A 20 -12.35 -22.95 7.88
CA ASP A 20 -13.07 -21.67 7.80
C ASP A 20 -14.42 -21.73 7.06
N LEU A 21 -14.64 -22.72 6.18
CA LEU A 21 -15.93 -22.88 5.51
C LEU A 21 -17.00 -23.45 6.46
N GLY A 22 -16.61 -24.41 7.30
CA GLY A 22 -17.52 -25.05 8.26
C GLY A 22 -17.96 -24.10 9.38
N SER A 23 -17.06 -23.24 9.85
CA SER A 23 -17.38 -22.26 10.90
C SER A 23 -18.37 -21.20 10.41
N ARG A 24 -18.20 -20.69 9.19
CA ARG A 24 -19.13 -19.74 8.57
C ARG A 24 -20.51 -20.33 8.32
N ALA A 25 -20.57 -21.55 7.77
CA ALA A 25 -21.84 -22.25 7.56
C ALA A 25 -22.55 -22.57 8.88
N ALA A 26 -21.81 -22.96 9.91
CA ALA A 26 -22.36 -23.21 11.25
C ALA A 26 -22.93 -21.92 11.88
N TRP A 27 -22.23 -20.78 11.75
CA TRP A 27 -22.72 -19.49 12.21
C TRP A 27 -23.97 -19.03 11.47
N LEU A 28 -24.06 -19.25 10.15
CA LEU A 28 -25.25 -18.96 9.36
C LEU A 28 -26.45 -19.79 9.81
N VAL A 29 -26.27 -21.10 9.99
CA VAL A 29 -27.33 -22.01 10.43
C VAL A 29 -27.79 -21.66 11.85
N ALA A 30 -26.85 -21.37 12.77
CA ALA A 30 -27.18 -20.97 14.13
C ALA A 30 -27.95 -19.64 14.17
N MET A 31 -27.57 -18.66 13.34
CA MET A 31 -28.26 -17.36 13.26
C MET A 31 -29.69 -17.52 12.71
N VAL A 32 -29.86 -18.32 11.65
CA VAL A 32 -31.19 -18.62 11.08
C VAL A 32 -32.06 -19.37 12.09
N ALA A 33 -31.52 -20.38 12.76
CA ALA A 33 -32.24 -21.14 13.78
C ALA A 33 -32.68 -20.27 14.96
N LEU A 34 -31.78 -19.41 15.47
CA LEU A 34 -32.10 -18.46 16.53
C LEU A 34 -33.19 -17.47 16.10
N SER A 35 -33.13 -17.01 14.85
CA SER A 35 -34.15 -16.11 14.28
C SER A 35 -35.51 -16.78 14.20
N VAL A 36 -35.59 -18.04 13.74
CA VAL A 36 -36.84 -18.82 13.66
C VAL A 36 -37.43 -19.06 15.05
N VAL A 37 -36.60 -19.37 16.06
CA VAL A 37 -37.03 -19.56 17.45
C VAL A 37 -37.55 -18.24 18.06
N LEU A 38 -36.94 -17.10 17.76
CA LEU A 38 -37.42 -15.79 18.21
C LEU A 38 -38.78 -15.42 17.58
N ILE A 39 -38.95 -15.69 16.29
CA ILE A 39 -40.19 -15.42 15.55
C ILE A 39 -41.34 -16.28 16.09
N SER A 40 -41.09 -17.56 16.39
CA SER A 40 -42.11 -18.47 16.88
C SER A 40 -42.58 -18.15 18.30
N LEU A 41 -41.70 -17.63 19.16
CA LEU A 41 -42.01 -17.34 20.56
C LEU A 41 -42.66 -15.96 20.78
N PHE A 42 -42.41 -14.99 19.90
CA PHE A 42 -42.82 -13.60 20.09
C PHE A 42 -43.37 -13.02 18.77
N ARG A 43 -44.57 -13.46 18.39
CA ARG A 43 -45.20 -13.43 17.05
C ARG A 43 -45.12 -12.13 16.24
N VAL A 44 -44.86 -10.97 16.84
CA VAL A 44 -44.63 -9.69 16.13
C VAL A 44 -43.27 -9.08 16.44
N TYR A 45 -42.87 -8.97 17.72
CA TYR A 45 -41.58 -8.37 18.07
C TYR A 45 -40.37 -9.23 17.66
N GLY A 46 -40.50 -10.55 17.67
CA GLY A 46 -39.44 -11.47 17.24
C GLY A 46 -39.15 -11.36 15.74
N ALA A 47 -40.18 -11.11 14.93
CA ALA A 47 -40.02 -10.85 13.49
C ALA A 47 -39.25 -9.55 13.24
N VAL A 48 -39.54 -8.49 14.00
CA VAL A 48 -38.80 -7.21 13.88
C VAL A 48 -37.33 -7.39 14.25
N ILE A 49 -37.02 -8.12 15.32
CA ILE A 49 -35.63 -8.38 15.75
C ILE A 49 -34.89 -9.24 14.73
N ALA A 50 -35.53 -10.28 14.19
CA ALA A 50 -34.93 -11.14 13.17
C ALA A 50 -34.59 -10.36 11.89
N VAL A 51 -35.51 -9.51 11.41
CA VAL A 51 -35.25 -8.64 10.25
C VAL A 51 -34.12 -7.67 10.54
N ALA A 52 -34.12 -7.02 11.71
CA ALA A 52 -33.05 -6.11 12.12
C ALA A 52 -31.68 -6.83 12.18
N ALA A 53 -31.63 -8.07 12.68
CA ALA A 53 -30.42 -8.87 12.75
C ALA A 53 -29.90 -9.24 11.35
N VAL A 54 -30.79 -9.60 10.41
CA VAL A 54 -30.41 -9.88 9.02
C VAL A 54 -29.88 -8.63 8.32
N VAL A 55 -30.54 -7.48 8.50
CA VAL A 55 -30.08 -6.20 7.93
C VAL A 55 -28.71 -5.81 8.50
N MET A 56 -28.56 -5.88 9.83
CA MET A 56 -27.29 -5.63 10.52
C MET A 56 -26.18 -6.56 10.00
N TRP A 57 -26.49 -7.85 9.83
CA TRP A 57 -25.54 -8.83 9.30
C TRP A 57 -25.15 -8.52 7.85
N MET A 58 -26.12 -8.18 7.00
CA MET A 58 -25.88 -7.79 5.61
C MET A 58 -24.96 -6.57 5.51
N VAL A 59 -25.18 -5.55 6.34
CA VAL A 59 -24.32 -4.34 6.41
C VAL A 59 -22.90 -4.69 6.85
N VAL A 60 -22.75 -5.55 7.87
CA VAL A 60 -21.42 -5.98 8.34
C VAL A 60 -20.67 -6.79 7.27
N VAL A 61 -21.37 -7.65 6.53
CA VAL A 61 -20.75 -8.43 5.44
C VAL A 61 -20.32 -7.52 4.28
N SER A 62 -21.18 -6.58 3.85
CA SER A 62 -20.84 -5.67 2.74
C SER A 62 -19.66 -4.76 3.06
N GLN A 63 -19.55 -4.27 4.31
CA GLN A 63 -18.41 -3.47 4.74
C GLN A 63 -17.11 -4.31 4.74
N ARG A 64 -17.17 -5.55 5.21
CA ARG A 64 -16.00 -6.46 5.22
C ARG A 64 -15.49 -6.79 3.82
N ASP A 65 -16.38 -6.94 2.85
CA ASP A 65 -15.96 -7.21 1.47
C ASP A 65 -15.31 -5.97 0.84
N THR A 66 -15.81 -4.77 1.17
CA THR A 66 -15.18 -3.50 0.78
C THR A 66 -13.79 -3.35 1.41
N ASP A 67 -13.65 -3.60 2.72
CA ASP A 67 -12.37 -3.52 3.41
C ASP A 67 -11.33 -4.51 2.85
N ARG A 68 -11.76 -5.73 2.51
CA ARG A 68 -10.89 -6.73 1.87
C ARG A 68 -10.36 -6.29 0.51
N GLU A 69 -11.15 -5.54 -0.26
CA GLU A 69 -10.71 -5.02 -1.56
C GLU A 69 -9.81 -3.78 -1.40
N MET A 70 -10.01 -2.99 -0.35
CA MET A 70 -9.21 -1.80 -0.07
C MET A 70 -7.81 -2.11 0.48
N ASP A 71 -7.65 -3.16 1.28
CA ASP A 71 -6.37 -3.52 1.91
C ASP A 71 -5.21 -3.78 0.91
N PRO A 72 -5.41 -4.55 -0.18
CA PRO A 72 -4.41 -4.71 -1.22
C PRO A 72 -3.99 -3.37 -1.84
N ILE A 73 -4.95 -2.49 -2.15
CA ILE A 73 -4.67 -1.19 -2.77
C ILE A 73 -3.88 -0.29 -1.81
N ARG A 74 -4.22 -0.29 -0.50
CA ARG A 74 -3.43 0.45 0.51
C ARG A 74 -1.98 -0.02 0.57
N ARG A 75 -1.74 -1.32 0.44
CA ARG A 75 -0.37 -1.86 0.36
C ARG A 75 0.34 -1.41 -0.91
N SER A 76 -0.34 -1.42 -2.05
CA SER A 76 0.22 -0.90 -3.31
C SER A 76 0.58 0.58 -3.20
N ILE A 77 -0.27 1.41 -2.59
CA ILE A 77 0.02 2.83 -2.33
C ILE A 77 1.26 2.96 -1.45
N THR A 78 1.35 2.15 -0.39
CA THR A 78 2.51 2.16 0.52
C THR A 78 3.80 1.83 -0.24
N LEU A 79 3.75 0.82 -1.11
CA LEU A 79 4.90 0.40 -1.91
C LEU A 79 5.30 1.49 -2.93
N SER A 80 4.34 2.04 -3.66
CA SER A 80 4.59 3.13 -4.62
C SER A 80 5.10 4.41 -3.93
N SER A 81 4.60 4.73 -2.74
CA SER A 81 5.12 5.86 -1.94
C SER A 81 6.56 5.63 -1.46
N HIS A 82 6.96 4.37 -1.28
CA HIS A 82 8.34 4.02 -0.94
C HIS A 82 9.28 4.29 -2.11
N ASP A 83 8.82 4.10 -3.35
CA ASP A 83 9.61 4.43 -4.55
C ASP A 83 9.90 5.94 -4.60
N ILE A 84 8.88 6.79 -4.37
CA ILE A 84 9.06 8.25 -4.23
C ILE A 84 10.10 8.57 -3.14
N ALA A 85 9.94 7.99 -1.96
CA ALA A 85 10.83 8.24 -0.83
C ALA A 85 12.27 7.77 -1.10
N THR A 86 12.44 6.72 -1.91
CA THR A 86 13.75 6.20 -2.30
C THR A 86 14.47 7.18 -3.22
N THR A 87 13.83 7.70 -4.26
CA THR A 87 14.42 8.73 -5.15
C THR A 87 14.79 10.00 -4.36
N LEU A 88 13.93 10.43 -3.43
CA LEU A 88 14.24 11.58 -2.56
C LEU A 88 15.41 11.29 -1.61
N ALA A 89 15.54 10.06 -1.11
CA ALA A 89 16.66 9.64 -0.28
C ALA A 89 17.97 9.62 -1.08
N GLU A 90 17.96 9.14 -2.33
CA GLU A 90 19.13 9.19 -3.22
C GLU A 90 19.58 10.62 -3.48
N TRP A 91 18.65 11.53 -3.77
CA TRP A 91 18.97 12.94 -3.97
C TRP A 91 19.55 13.56 -2.69
N ARG A 92 18.97 13.28 -1.53
CA ARG A 92 19.47 13.78 -0.25
C ARG A 92 20.83 13.20 0.12
N ASP A 93 21.07 11.92 -0.16
CA ASP A 93 22.39 11.28 -0.01
C ASP A 93 23.38 11.97 -0.94
N PHE A 94 23.03 12.19 -2.21
CA PHE A 94 23.88 12.97 -3.12
C PHE A 94 24.21 14.35 -2.53
N CYS A 95 23.24 15.08 -1.96
CA CYS A 95 23.46 16.41 -1.40
C CYS A 95 24.26 16.46 -0.09
N THR A 96 24.21 15.42 0.75
CA THR A 96 24.77 15.46 2.11
C THR A 96 25.90 14.46 2.37
N SER A 97 26.05 13.43 1.54
CA SER A 97 26.96 12.31 1.80
C SER A 97 28.42 12.70 1.69
N ASP A 98 29.21 12.45 2.74
CA ASP A 98 30.65 12.69 2.76
C ASP A 98 31.46 11.57 2.07
N ARG A 99 30.79 10.66 1.35
CA ARG A 99 31.47 9.67 0.51
C ARG A 99 32.27 10.38 -0.57
N THR A 100 33.52 9.95 -0.74
CA THR A 100 34.45 10.53 -1.74
C THR A 100 33.85 10.58 -3.13
N GLU A 101 33.13 9.52 -3.55
CA GLU A 101 32.47 9.44 -4.85
C GLU A 101 31.39 10.51 -5.02
N CYS A 102 30.50 10.67 -4.03
CA CYS A 102 29.46 11.69 -4.05
C CYS A 102 30.07 13.11 -4.00
N ARG A 103 31.15 13.30 -3.25
CA ARG A 103 31.84 14.60 -3.18
C ARG A 103 32.52 14.95 -4.50
N VAL A 104 33.16 13.98 -5.16
CA VAL A 104 33.77 14.16 -6.49
C VAL A 104 32.70 14.41 -7.55
N ASP A 105 31.59 13.66 -7.55
CA ASP A 105 30.49 13.86 -8.52
C ASP A 105 29.88 15.26 -8.37
N ARG A 106 29.65 15.71 -7.13
CA ARG A 106 29.17 17.07 -6.83
C ARG A 106 30.13 18.18 -7.24
N THR A 107 31.44 17.98 -7.07
CA THR A 107 32.43 19.04 -7.27
C THR A 107 32.93 19.10 -8.72
N HIS A 108 33.09 17.96 -9.38
CA HIS A 108 33.75 17.85 -10.69
C HIS A 108 32.83 17.48 -11.84
N HIS A 109 31.75 16.73 -11.60
CA HIS A 109 30.93 16.20 -12.69
C HIS A 109 29.57 16.86 -12.83
N ARG A 110 28.95 17.28 -11.72
CA ARG A 110 27.57 17.79 -11.69
C ARG A 110 27.34 18.87 -10.61
N PRO A 111 28.07 19.99 -10.62
CA PRO A 111 27.88 21.05 -9.63
C PRO A 111 26.50 21.71 -9.76
N GLU A 112 25.94 21.78 -10.97
CA GLU A 112 24.66 22.43 -11.24
C GLU A 112 23.47 21.77 -10.52
N LEU A 113 23.54 20.48 -10.18
CA LEU A 113 22.47 19.79 -9.42
C LEU A 113 22.26 20.35 -8.01
N LEU A 114 23.29 20.96 -7.42
CA LEU A 114 23.22 21.57 -6.09
C LEU A 114 22.84 23.05 -6.15
N ASN A 115 22.87 23.65 -7.35
CA ASN A 115 22.61 25.06 -7.51
C ASN A 115 21.08 25.29 -7.56
N PRO A 116 20.48 25.92 -6.54
CA PRO A 116 19.05 26.24 -6.55
C PRO A 116 18.68 27.24 -7.66
N ASP A 117 19.64 28.06 -8.11
CA ASP A 117 19.49 29.02 -9.19
C ASP A 117 20.08 28.51 -10.52
N SER A 118 20.09 27.19 -10.73
CA SER A 118 20.62 26.60 -11.97
C SER A 118 19.86 27.11 -13.19
N ARG A 119 20.58 27.36 -14.29
CA ARG A 119 19.98 27.74 -15.58
C ARG A 119 19.51 26.54 -16.40
N VAL A 120 19.78 25.32 -15.92
CA VAL A 120 19.38 24.08 -16.60
C VAL A 120 17.93 23.79 -16.24
N ALA A 121 17.04 23.91 -17.22
CA ALA A 121 15.58 23.75 -17.02
C ALA A 121 15.20 22.43 -16.32
N SER A 122 15.86 21.31 -16.66
CA SER A 122 15.59 20.01 -16.04
C SER A 122 15.98 19.94 -14.55
N VAL A 123 16.98 20.71 -14.13
CA VAL A 123 17.42 20.77 -12.73
C VAL A 123 16.43 21.60 -11.91
N VAL A 124 15.98 22.73 -12.44
CA VAL A 124 14.94 23.56 -11.83
C VAL A 124 13.64 22.76 -11.67
N GLU A 125 13.19 22.10 -12.74
CA GLU A 125 11.98 21.27 -12.74
C GLU A 125 12.05 20.14 -11.70
N PHE A 126 13.23 19.52 -11.56
CA PHE A 126 13.46 18.50 -10.55
C PHE A 126 13.40 19.05 -9.11
N HIS A 127 14.02 20.20 -8.82
CA HIS A 127 13.95 20.83 -7.49
C HIS A 127 12.51 21.19 -7.10
N GLU A 128 11.73 21.72 -8.03
CA GLU A 128 10.30 21.95 -7.79
C GLU A 128 9.54 20.64 -7.53
N ALA A 129 9.84 19.59 -8.30
CA ALA A 129 9.22 18.28 -8.15
C ALA A 129 9.57 17.65 -6.79
N VAL A 130 10.77 17.86 -6.26
CA VAL A 130 11.17 17.42 -4.92
C VAL A 130 10.26 18.04 -3.85
N GLY A 131 10.02 19.35 -3.89
CA GLY A 131 9.12 20.01 -2.95
C GLY A 131 7.69 19.48 -3.04
N ARG A 132 7.15 19.34 -4.27
CA ARG A 132 5.82 18.77 -4.50
C ARG A 132 5.71 17.33 -4.00
N ALA A 133 6.75 16.51 -4.20
CA ALA A 133 6.79 15.12 -3.76
C ALA A 133 6.84 14.99 -2.23
N GLN A 134 7.57 15.88 -1.55
CA GLN A 134 7.59 15.95 -0.09
C GLN A 134 6.21 16.30 0.48
N ASP A 135 5.60 17.37 -0.03
CA ASP A 135 4.24 17.78 0.39
C ASP A 135 3.20 16.67 0.13
N PHE A 136 3.35 15.93 -0.98
CA PHE A 136 2.49 14.80 -1.30
C PHE A 136 2.66 13.66 -0.30
N LEU A 137 3.90 13.25 0.00
CA LEU A 137 4.18 12.19 0.97
C LEU A 137 3.70 12.54 2.38
N ASP A 138 3.76 13.81 2.79
CA ASP A 138 3.27 14.25 4.08
C ASP A 138 1.74 14.13 4.19
N ARG A 139 1.00 14.39 3.10
CA ARG A 139 -0.47 14.30 3.06
C ARG A 139 -0.99 12.88 2.82
N LEU A 140 -0.24 12.04 2.12
CA LEU A 140 -0.66 10.71 1.65
C LEU A 140 -1.20 9.78 2.76
N PRO A 141 -0.60 9.69 3.97
CA PRO A 141 -1.14 8.84 5.05
C PRO A 141 -2.53 9.27 5.52
N ALA A 142 -2.78 10.58 5.55
CA ALA A 142 -4.08 11.12 5.91
C ALA A 142 -5.10 10.81 4.81
N GLU A 143 -4.77 11.06 3.54
CA GLU A 143 -5.67 10.79 2.42
C GLU A 143 -6.01 9.30 2.28
N THR A 144 -5.02 8.42 2.45
CA THR A 144 -5.20 6.96 2.42
C THR A 144 -6.12 6.47 3.54
N ARG A 145 -6.06 7.10 4.72
CA ARG A 145 -6.94 6.77 5.86
C ARG A 145 -8.38 7.26 5.65
N HIS A 146 -8.56 8.43 5.04
CA HIS A 146 -9.88 9.03 4.83
C HIS A 146 -10.60 8.48 3.59
N ALA A 147 -9.90 7.83 2.66
CA ALA A 147 -10.53 7.13 1.54
C ALA A 147 -11.44 6.00 2.06
N ARG A 148 -12.76 6.16 1.88
CA ARG A 148 -13.80 5.17 2.27
C ARG A 148 -14.32 4.31 1.12
N THR A 149 -13.79 4.51 -0.08
CA THR A 149 -14.28 3.85 -1.29
C THR A 149 -13.11 3.31 -2.09
N VAL A 150 -13.26 2.11 -2.65
CA VAL A 150 -12.27 1.46 -3.51
C VAL A 150 -11.84 2.37 -4.66
N ASN A 151 -12.78 3.05 -5.33
CA ASN A 151 -12.47 3.95 -6.43
C ASN A 151 -11.58 5.11 -6.01
N ARG A 152 -11.90 5.80 -4.90
CA ARG A 152 -11.06 6.89 -4.39
C ARG A 152 -9.64 6.42 -4.04
N LEU A 153 -9.53 5.21 -3.51
CA LEU A 153 -8.24 4.62 -3.19
C LEU A 153 -7.45 4.23 -4.45
N ARG A 154 -8.14 3.77 -5.50
CA ARG A 154 -7.53 3.48 -6.80
C ARG A 154 -7.06 4.77 -7.51
N ASP A 155 -7.82 5.85 -7.40
CA ASP A 155 -7.42 7.16 -7.91
C ASP A 155 -6.16 7.65 -7.20
N LEU A 156 -6.13 7.51 -5.86
CA LEU A 156 -4.96 7.87 -5.05
C LEU A 156 -3.73 7.01 -5.39
N LEU A 157 -3.92 5.72 -5.66
CA LEU A 157 -2.85 4.85 -6.16
C LEU A 157 -2.32 5.34 -7.50
N ALA A 158 -3.19 5.63 -8.46
CA ALA A 158 -2.78 6.11 -9.79
C ALA A 158 -2.04 7.47 -9.72
N GLU A 159 -2.44 8.34 -8.79
CA GLU A 159 -1.74 9.59 -8.50
C GLU A 159 -0.36 9.34 -7.87
N THR A 160 -0.26 8.41 -6.91
CA THR A 160 1.01 8.01 -6.29
C THR A 160 1.97 7.43 -7.33
N ASP A 161 1.49 6.52 -8.18
CA ASP A 161 2.29 5.89 -9.24
C ASP A 161 2.81 6.93 -10.24
N ARG A 162 1.98 7.93 -10.57
CA ARG A 162 2.39 9.03 -11.44
C ARG A 162 3.48 9.88 -10.80
N HIS A 163 3.31 10.25 -9.53
CA HIS A 163 4.33 11.00 -8.80
C HIS A 163 5.65 10.24 -8.68
N ALA A 164 5.60 8.91 -8.47
CA ALA A 164 6.78 8.06 -8.46
C ALA A 164 7.51 8.05 -9.81
N ALA A 165 6.77 7.88 -10.90
CA ALA A 165 7.34 7.91 -12.24
C ALA A 165 7.92 9.29 -12.61
N ASP A 166 7.22 10.37 -12.25
CA ASP A 166 7.63 11.74 -12.57
C ASP A 166 8.92 12.11 -11.85
N ILE A 167 9.02 11.85 -10.55
CA ILE A 167 10.22 12.21 -9.77
C ILE A 167 11.44 11.41 -10.21
N ASP A 168 11.28 10.12 -10.53
CA ASP A 168 12.35 9.26 -11.03
C ASP A 168 12.85 9.71 -12.42
N ALA A 169 11.92 9.99 -13.33
CA ALA A 169 12.25 10.47 -14.66
C ALA A 169 12.99 11.82 -14.62
N LEU A 170 12.52 12.75 -13.77
CA LEU A 170 13.14 14.05 -13.57
C LEU A 170 14.52 13.94 -12.91
N TRP A 171 14.68 13.07 -11.93
CA TRP A 171 15.98 12.80 -11.29
C TRP A 171 17.01 12.34 -12.31
N HIS A 172 16.67 11.32 -13.10
CA HIS A 172 17.57 10.79 -14.12
C HIS A 172 17.84 11.79 -15.24
N ARG A 173 16.85 12.60 -15.63
CA ARG A 173 17.02 13.67 -16.63
C ARG A 173 17.96 14.76 -16.13
N ALA A 174 17.71 15.28 -14.93
CA ALA A 174 18.54 16.29 -14.30
C ALA A 174 20.00 15.82 -14.17
N ARG A 175 20.23 14.56 -13.78
CA ARG A 175 21.59 13.99 -13.72
C ARG A 175 22.28 13.91 -15.06
N ARG A 176 21.58 13.54 -16.13
CA ARG A 176 22.17 13.48 -17.48
C ARG A 176 22.54 14.87 -17.98
N ASP A 177 21.63 15.82 -17.82
CA ASP A 177 21.79 17.17 -18.36
C ASP A 177 22.84 17.97 -17.56
N ALA A 178 22.91 17.78 -16.24
CA ALA A 178 23.95 18.38 -15.40
C ALA A 178 25.36 17.84 -15.65
N SER A 179 25.50 16.68 -16.30
CA SER A 179 26.81 16.13 -16.69
C SER A 179 27.29 16.58 -18.08
N ARG A 180 26.45 17.24 -18.88
CA ARG A 180 26.90 17.83 -20.14
C ARG A 180 27.42 19.24 -19.88
N PRO A 181 28.68 19.56 -20.25
CA PRO A 181 29.10 20.95 -20.33
C PRO A 181 28.23 21.65 -21.37
N ALA A 182 27.62 22.78 -20.98
CA ALA A 182 26.91 23.68 -21.87
C ALA A 182 27.87 24.32 -22.89
#